data_AF-A0A1H7C5K0-F1
#
_entry.id   AF-A0A1H7C5K0-F1
#
_cell.length_a   1.000
_cell.length_b   1.000
_cell.length_c   1.000
_cell.angle_alpha   90.00
_cell.angle_beta   90.00
_cell.angle_gamma   90.00
#
_symmetry.space_group_name_H-M   'P 1'
#
loop_
_entity.id
_entity.type
_entity.pdbx_description
1 polymer ?
#
loop_
_entity_poly.entity_id
_entity_poly.type
_entity_poly.pdbx_seq_one_letter_code
_entity_poly.pdbx_strand_id
1 'polypeptide(L)'
;MFKGISSRQLVSLLTLYLFIFMVLTGLVLYIVPPTRVARELQWTLAGISKTEYIRLHTILSLGFLVAVLLHAWYNRSVLWRYLLLGRQEKIWNIESILALVFILVLLGASYFNVPPVDKIMSWGTSFKESWGGPGGGQRLRDGKNRAVQQVDQTQREMQ
;
A
#
# COMPACT_ATOMS: atom_id res chain seq x y z
N MET A 1 -4.19 -19.41 -37.86
CA MET A 1 -5.28 -18.39 -37.80
C MET A 1 -5.18 -17.66 -36.46
N PHE A 2 -4.26 -16.69 -36.35
CA PHE A 2 -4.12 -15.90 -35.12
C PHE A 2 -5.15 -14.77 -35.16
N LYS A 3 -6.17 -14.89 -34.31
CA LYS A 3 -7.20 -13.88 -34.11
C LYS A 3 -6.50 -12.56 -33.75
N GLY A 4 -6.73 -11.49 -34.52
CA GLY A 4 -6.09 -10.20 -34.30
C GLY A 4 -6.30 -9.73 -32.86
N ILE A 5 -5.21 -9.43 -32.15
CA ILE A 5 -5.25 -8.98 -30.76
C ILE A 5 -5.96 -7.63 -30.72
N SER A 6 -7.10 -7.56 -30.03
CA SER A 6 -7.77 -6.27 -29.78
C SER A 6 -6.99 -5.50 -28.74
N SER A 7 -6.43 -4.35 -29.11
CA SER A 7 -5.69 -3.47 -28.20
C SER A 7 -6.49 -3.09 -26.95
N ARG A 8 -7.81 -2.97 -27.09
CA ARG A 8 -8.73 -2.68 -25.96
C ARG A 8 -8.79 -3.84 -24.96
N GLN A 9 -8.92 -5.08 -25.46
CA GLN A 9 -8.94 -6.27 -24.61
C GLN A 9 -7.58 -6.50 -23.92
N LEU A 10 -6.49 -6.28 -24.65
CA LEU A 10 -5.13 -6.39 -24.10
C LEU A 10 -4.93 -5.42 -22.93
N VAL A 11 -5.28 -4.14 -23.10
CA VAL A 11 -5.10 -3.13 -22.05
C VAL A 11 -6.00 -3.42 -20.84
N SER A 12 -7.25 -3.84 -21.03
CA SER A 12 -8.11 -4.22 -19.90
C SER A 12 -7.57 -5.42 -19.11
N LEU A 13 -7.09 -6.47 -19.79
CA LEU A 13 -6.47 -7.62 -19.11
C LEU A 13 -5.15 -7.24 -18.44
N LEU A 14 -4.32 -6.43 -19.09
CA LEU A 14 -3.07 -5.92 -18.53
C LEU A 14 -3.33 -5.15 -17.23
N THR A 15 -4.30 -4.22 -17.24
CA THR A 15 -4.68 -3.45 -16.06
C THR A 15 -5.21 -4.36 -14.94
N LEU A 16 -5.98 -5.39 -15.26
CA LEU A 16 -6.46 -6.36 -14.27
C LEU A 16 -5.30 -7.14 -13.63
N TYR A 17 -4.38 -7.67 -14.43
CA TYR A 17 -3.23 -8.41 -13.89
C TYR A 17 -2.32 -7.51 -13.05
N LEU A 18 -2.04 -6.28 -13.52
CA LEU A 18 -1.27 -5.30 -12.75
C LEU A 18 -1.96 -4.95 -11.43
N PHE A 19 -3.29 -4.81 -11.41
CA PHE A 19 -4.06 -4.59 -10.19
C PHE A 19 -3.89 -5.75 -9.18
N ILE A 20 -3.98 -7.00 -9.63
CA ILE A 20 -3.80 -8.17 -8.77
C ILE A 20 -2.40 -8.17 -8.15
N PHE A 21 -1.35 -8.01 -8.96
CA PHE A 21 0.03 -7.97 -8.45
C PHE A 21 0.29 -6.77 -7.52
N MET A 22 -0.33 -5.62 -7.80
CA MET A 22 -0.28 -4.44 -6.94
C MET A 22 -0.88 -4.69 -5.55
N VAL A 23 -2.05 -5.32 -5.50
CA VAL A 23 -2.70 -5.69 -4.23
C VAL A 23 -1.85 -6.70 -3.46
N LEU A 24 -1.33 -7.73 -4.14
CA LEU A 24 -0.49 -8.75 -3.51
C LEU A 24 0.80 -8.15 -2.92
N THR A 25 1.50 -7.32 -3.68
CA THR A 25 2.73 -6.67 -3.20
C THR A 25 2.45 -5.64 -2.10
N GLY A 26 1.34 -4.91 -2.19
CA GLY A 26 0.89 -4.00 -1.12
C GLY A 26 0.54 -4.75 0.17
N LEU A 27 -0.11 -5.92 0.07
CA LEU A 27 -0.42 -6.77 1.22
C LEU A 27 0.85 -7.33 1.87
N VAL A 28 1.84 -7.73 1.07
CA VAL A 28 3.15 -8.13 1.62
C VAL A 28 3.77 -6.97 2.39
N LEU A 29 3.83 -5.77 1.80
CA LEU A 29 4.38 -4.58 2.45
C LEU A 29 3.61 -4.16 3.71
N TYR A 30 2.32 -4.49 3.78
CA TYR A 30 1.50 -4.27 4.96
C TYR A 30 1.96 -5.12 6.17
N ILE A 31 2.33 -6.38 5.91
CA ILE A 31 2.72 -7.37 6.93
C ILE A 31 4.21 -7.23 7.31
N VAL A 32 5.03 -6.74 6.39
CA VAL A 32 6.49 -6.64 6.55
C VAL A 32 6.88 -5.80 7.78
N PRO A 33 7.87 -6.26 8.60
CA PRO A 33 8.32 -5.53 9.77
C PRO A 33 8.97 -4.17 9.44
N PRO A 34 9.12 -3.28 10.44
CA PRO A 34 9.83 -2.01 10.27
C PRO A 34 11.21 -2.20 9.64
N THR A 35 11.65 -1.27 8.79
CA THR A 35 12.87 -1.42 7.97
C THR A 35 14.12 -1.68 8.80
N ARG A 36 14.17 -1.17 10.04
CA ARG A 36 15.25 -1.44 10.98
C ARG A 36 15.31 -2.91 11.40
N VAL A 37 14.19 -3.46 11.87
CA VAL A 37 14.05 -4.86 12.29
C VAL A 37 14.27 -5.81 11.10
N ALA A 38 13.78 -5.45 9.92
CA ALA A 38 13.97 -6.24 8.70
C ALA A 38 15.45 -6.41 8.32
N ARG A 39 16.29 -5.39 8.52
CA ARG A 39 17.75 -5.48 8.26
C ARG A 39 18.46 -6.35 9.28
N GLU A 40 18.08 -6.22 10.55
CA GLU A 40 18.67 -6.99 11.66
C GLU A 40 18.33 -8.48 11.54
N LEU A 41 17.12 -8.82 11.09
CA LEU A 41 16.67 -10.21 10.90
C LEU A 41 17.00 -10.82 9.53
N GLN A 42 17.67 -10.08 8.63
CA GLN A 42 17.84 -10.46 7.22
C GLN A 42 16.51 -10.98 6.63
N TRP A 43 15.44 -10.23 6.87
CA TRP A 43 14.09 -10.71 6.57
C TRP A 43 13.94 -10.94 5.06
N THR A 44 13.53 -12.17 4.72
CA THR A 44 13.17 -12.57 3.36
C THR A 44 11.84 -13.30 3.37
N LEU A 45 10.96 -12.96 2.45
CA LEU A 45 9.75 -13.74 2.16
C LEU A 45 9.89 -14.28 0.75
N ALA A 46 9.70 -15.59 0.57
CA ALA A 46 9.92 -16.27 -0.71
C ALA A 46 11.31 -15.97 -1.33
N GLY A 47 12.35 -15.77 -0.50
CA GLY A 47 13.71 -15.43 -0.94
C GLY A 47 13.91 -13.97 -1.38
N ILE A 48 12.88 -13.12 -1.28
CA ILE A 48 12.93 -11.71 -1.68
C ILE A 48 13.01 -10.84 -0.42
N SER A 49 13.95 -9.90 -0.40
CA SER A 49 14.10 -8.96 0.71
C SER A 49 13.00 -7.89 0.71
N LYS A 50 12.78 -7.25 1.87
CA LYS A 50 11.87 -6.09 1.96
C LYS A 50 12.17 -5.01 0.90
N THR A 51 13.44 -4.72 0.66
CA THR A 51 13.87 -3.68 -0.28
C THR A 51 13.45 -4.03 -1.71
N GLU A 52 13.57 -5.30 -2.09
CA GLU A 52 13.14 -5.77 -3.40
C GLU A 52 11.62 -5.73 -3.55
N TYR A 53 10.85 -6.08 -2.50
CA TYR A 53 9.40 -5.92 -2.53
C TYR A 53 8.96 -4.46 -2.70
N ILE A 54 9.65 -3.51 -2.06
CA ILE A 54 9.39 -2.07 -2.25
C ILE A 54 9.67 -1.70 -3.71
N ARG A 55 10.82 -2.12 -4.26
CA ARG A 55 11.21 -1.86 -5.66
C ARG A 55 10.17 -2.39 -6.64
N LEU A 56 9.75 -3.65 -6.47
CA LEU A 56 8.73 -4.29 -7.30
C LEU A 56 7.39 -3.55 -7.21
N HIS A 57 6.92 -3.25 -5.99
CA HIS A 57 5.67 -2.55 -5.78
C HIS A 57 5.69 -1.16 -6.44
N THR A 58 6.78 -0.41 -6.32
CA THR A 58 6.90 0.92 -6.94
C THR A 58 6.88 0.86 -8.47
N ILE A 59 7.63 -0.06 -9.08
CA ILE A 59 7.65 -0.20 -10.55
C ILE A 59 6.29 -0.67 -11.06
N LEU A 60 5.66 -1.64 -10.38
CA LEU A 60 4.31 -2.09 -10.70
C LEU A 60 3.27 -0.98 -10.54
N SER A 61 3.42 -0.10 -9.53
CA SER A 61 2.53 1.05 -9.31
C SER A 61 2.58 2.01 -10.49
N LEU A 62 3.80 2.32 -10.95
CA LEU A 62 4.00 3.23 -12.07
C LEU A 62 3.46 2.62 -13.37
N GLY A 63 3.72 1.33 -13.61
CA GLY A 63 3.16 0.61 -14.76
C GLY A 63 1.63 0.54 -14.71
N PHE A 64 1.06 0.29 -13.54
CA PHE A 64 -0.39 0.27 -13.32
C PHE A 64 -1.02 1.64 -13.57
N LEU A 65 -0.38 2.73 -13.13
CA LEU A 65 -0.85 4.09 -13.40
C LEU A 65 -0.96 4.34 -14.92
N VAL A 66 0.10 4.00 -15.68
CA VAL A 66 0.08 4.12 -17.15
C VAL A 66 -1.00 3.23 -17.76
N ALA A 67 -1.14 1.98 -17.31
CA ALA A 67 -2.15 1.06 -17.80
C ALA A 67 -3.58 1.54 -17.53
N VAL A 68 -3.84 2.13 -16.36
CA VAL A 68 -5.14 2.74 -16.01
C VAL A 68 -5.44 3.95 -16.91
N LEU A 69 -4.46 4.81 -17.18
CA LEU A 69 -4.63 5.94 -18.11
C LEU A 69 -4.98 5.45 -19.52
N LEU A 70 -4.25 4.44 -20.03
CA LEU A 70 -4.55 3.83 -21.32
C LEU A 70 -5.93 3.15 -21.31
N HIS A 71 -6.28 2.45 -20.23
CA HIS A 71 -7.59 1.82 -20.07
C HIS A 71 -8.72 2.86 -20.12
N ALA A 72 -8.55 3.97 -19.41
CA ALA A 72 -9.50 5.09 -19.43
C ALA A 72 -9.59 5.73 -20.82
N TRP A 73 -8.47 5.88 -21.53
CA TRP A 73 -8.46 6.41 -22.89
C TRP A 73 -9.22 5.51 -23.87
N TYR A 74 -8.94 4.21 -23.87
CA TYR A 74 -9.59 3.24 -24.76
C TYR A 74 -11.06 2.97 -24.39
N ASN A 75 -11.46 3.23 -23.14
CA ASN A 75 -12.84 3.09 -22.66
C ASN A 75 -13.51 4.43 -22.36
N ARG A 76 -13.00 5.54 -22.93
CA ARG A 76 -13.52 6.89 -22.70
C ARG A 76 -15.01 7.03 -22.98
N SER A 77 -15.52 6.41 -24.05
CA SER A 77 -16.95 6.51 -24.42
C SER A 77 -17.89 5.94 -23.35
N VAL A 78 -17.44 4.94 -22.60
CA VAL A 78 -18.19 4.36 -21.48
C VAL A 78 -18.08 5.27 -20.25
N LEU A 79 -16.87 5.73 -19.93
CA LEU A 79 -16.63 6.63 -18.80
C LEU A 79 -17.41 7.94 -18.89
N TRP A 80 -17.43 8.60 -20.06
CA TRP A 80 -18.20 9.82 -20.27
C TRP A 80 -19.71 9.61 -20.11
N ARG A 81 -20.21 8.42 -20.42
CA ARG A 81 -21.62 8.04 -20.25
C ARG A 81 -21.99 7.85 -18.77
N TYR A 82 -21.05 7.36 -17.95
CA TYR A 82 -21.23 7.20 -16.50
C TYR A 82 -20.95 8.48 -15.70
N LEU A 83 -20.12 9.39 -16.23
CA LEU A 83 -19.68 10.59 -15.48
C LEU A 83 -20.41 11.88 -15.90
N LEU A 84 -20.80 12.07 -17.17
CA LEU A 84 -21.28 13.38 -17.63
C LEU A 84 -22.56 13.39 -18.47
N LEU A 85 -22.86 12.38 -19.29
CA LEU A 85 -24.05 12.43 -20.16
C LEU A 85 -24.79 11.08 -20.24
N GLY A 86 -25.57 10.79 -19.20
CA GLY A 86 -26.77 9.98 -19.36
C GLY A 86 -27.77 10.77 -20.22
N ARG A 87 -28.18 10.22 -21.36
CA ARG A 87 -29.25 10.80 -22.19
C ARG A 87 -30.49 11.04 -21.31
N GLN A 88 -30.94 12.29 -21.26
CA GLN A 88 -32.19 12.79 -20.66
C GLN A 88 -32.14 12.97 -19.12
N GLU A 89 -32.11 14.22 -18.68
CA GLU A 89 -32.69 14.69 -17.40
C GLU A 89 -32.13 14.16 -16.07
N LYS A 90 -30.82 14.20 -15.83
CA LYS A 90 -30.30 14.44 -14.47
C LYS A 90 -28.83 14.83 -14.53
N ILE A 91 -28.56 16.07 -14.12
CA ILE A 91 -27.27 16.73 -14.28
C ILE A 91 -26.19 16.07 -13.39
N TRP A 92 -26.57 15.14 -12.50
CA TRP A 92 -25.68 14.40 -11.61
C TRP A 92 -26.17 12.95 -11.44
N ASN A 93 -25.35 11.96 -11.80
CA ASN A 93 -25.59 10.57 -11.45
C ASN A 93 -25.36 10.40 -9.95
N ILE A 94 -26.42 10.10 -9.19
CA ILE A 94 -26.38 9.91 -7.72
C ILE A 94 -25.32 8.88 -7.34
N GLU A 95 -25.09 7.90 -8.19
CA GLU A 95 -24.07 6.86 -8.06
C GLU A 95 -22.65 7.46 -8.02
N SER A 96 -22.36 8.48 -8.84
CA SER A 96 -21.06 9.16 -8.83
C SER A 96 -20.88 9.99 -7.57
N ILE A 97 -21.95 10.62 -7.07
CA ILE A 97 -21.91 11.34 -5.78
C ILE A 97 -21.68 10.35 -4.64
N LEU A 98 -22.41 9.23 -4.63
CA LEU A 98 -22.31 8.22 -3.59
C LEU A 98 -20.90 7.61 -3.54
N ALA A 99 -20.29 7.35 -4.71
CA ALA A 99 -18.91 6.90 -4.80
C ALA A 99 -17.92 7.94 -4.23
N LEU A 100 -18.12 9.24 -4.53
CA LEU A 100 -17.30 10.31 -3.99
C LEU A 100 -17.46 10.47 -2.47
N VAL A 101 -18.70 10.45 -1.97
CA VAL A 101 -19.01 10.49 -0.54
C VAL A 101 -18.38 9.30 0.16
N PHE A 102 -18.44 8.10 -0.41
CA PHE A 102 -17.80 6.93 0.15
C PHE A 102 -16.28 7.11 0.30
N ILE A 103 -15.60 7.67 -0.71
CA ILE A 103 -14.17 8.00 -0.62
C ILE A 103 -13.92 9.02 0.50
N LEU A 104 -14.73 10.08 0.59
CA LEU A 104 -14.59 11.09 1.64
C LEU A 104 -14.82 10.51 3.04
N VAL A 105 -15.77 9.60 3.20
CA VAL A 105 -16.02 8.88 4.46
C VAL A 105 -14.81 8.02 4.83
N LEU A 106 -14.21 7.29 3.89
CA LEU A 106 -13.00 6.51 4.16
C LEU A 106 -11.81 7.39 4.56
N LEU A 107 -11.62 8.53 3.88
CA LEU A 107 -10.57 9.50 4.21
C LEU A 107 -10.79 10.12 5.59
N GLY A 108 -12.02 10.55 5.89
CA GLY A 108 -12.40 11.07 7.21
C GLY A 108 -12.21 10.02 8.29
N ALA A 109 -12.65 8.78 8.05
CA ALA A 109 -12.48 7.68 8.99
C ALA A 109 -11.01 7.38 9.29
N SER A 110 -10.14 7.47 8.28
CA SER A 110 -8.70 7.33 8.45
C SER A 110 -8.07 8.51 9.20
N TYR A 111 -8.58 9.73 9.02
CA TYR A 111 -8.08 10.92 9.73
C TYR A 111 -8.48 10.91 11.21
N PHE A 112 -9.71 10.51 11.52
CA PHE A 112 -10.23 10.47 12.89
C PHE A 112 -9.87 9.21 13.67
N ASN A 113 -9.19 8.23 13.05
CA ASN A 113 -8.89 6.92 13.64
C ASN A 113 -10.16 6.33 14.29
N VAL A 114 -11.17 6.09 13.46
CA VAL A 114 -12.42 5.44 13.87
C VAL A 114 -12.50 4.02 13.32
N PRO A 115 -13.11 3.06 14.04
CA PRO A 115 -13.34 1.72 13.53
C PRO A 115 -14.22 1.79 12.26
N PRO A 116 -13.91 1.03 11.18
CA PRO A 116 -13.06 -0.16 11.13
C PRO A 116 -11.56 0.08 10.83
N VAL A 117 -11.13 1.33 10.54
CA VAL A 117 -9.76 1.61 10.09
C VAL A 117 -8.74 1.23 11.17
N ASP A 118 -9.01 1.56 12.43
CA ASP A 118 -8.11 1.23 13.55
C ASP A 118 -7.93 -0.26 13.75
N LYS A 119 -9.01 -1.04 13.51
CA LYS A 119 -8.96 -2.50 13.66
C LYS A 119 -8.06 -3.12 12.60
N ILE A 120 -8.16 -2.64 11.36
CA ILE A 120 -7.26 -3.07 10.28
C ILE A 120 -5.82 -2.74 10.68
N MET A 121 -5.55 -1.48 11.04
CA MET A 121 -4.20 -1.01 11.38
C MET A 121 -3.59 -1.73 12.59
N SER A 122 -4.37 -1.99 13.63
CA SER A 122 -3.92 -2.74 14.82
C SER A 122 -3.61 -4.20 14.52
N TRP A 123 -4.31 -4.85 13.58
CA TRP A 123 -3.89 -6.17 13.10
C TRP A 123 -2.52 -6.11 12.41
N GLY A 124 -2.30 -5.07 11.61
CA GLY A 124 -1.01 -4.84 10.95
C GLY A 124 0.12 -4.66 11.96
N THR A 125 -0.11 -3.97 13.08
CA THR A 125 0.89 -3.84 14.14
C THR A 125 1.13 -5.16 14.86
N SER A 126 0.09 -5.93 15.17
CA SER A 126 0.24 -7.26 15.79
C SER A 126 1.07 -8.22 14.92
N PHE A 127 0.87 -8.21 13.60
CA PHE A 127 1.72 -8.98 12.69
C PHE A 127 3.16 -8.47 12.66
N LYS A 128 3.38 -7.16 12.74
CA LYS A 128 4.74 -6.58 12.79
C LYS A 128 5.48 -6.93 14.08
N GLU A 129 4.76 -7.01 15.19
CA GLU A 129 5.31 -7.38 16.51
C GLU A 129 5.64 -8.87 16.60
N SER A 130 4.85 -9.75 15.96
CA SER A 130 5.11 -11.20 15.98
C SER A 130 6.45 -11.59 15.34
N TRP A 131 6.91 -10.83 14.33
CA TRP A 131 8.24 -11.05 13.72
C TRP A 131 9.41 -10.74 14.66
N GLY A 132 9.22 -9.84 15.64
CA GLY A 132 10.25 -9.45 16.61
C GLY A 132 10.36 -10.38 17.82
N GLY A 133 9.44 -11.35 17.96
CA GLY A 133 9.28 -12.17 19.17
C GLY A 133 8.93 -11.33 20.42
N PRO A 134 8.51 -11.98 21.53
CA PRO A 134 8.41 -11.31 22.82
C PRO A 134 9.82 -10.89 23.24
N GLY A 135 10.21 -9.66 22.93
CA GLY A 135 11.55 -9.15 23.24
C GLY A 135 12.21 -8.32 22.14
N GLY A 136 11.72 -8.31 20.89
CA GLY A 136 12.29 -7.47 19.82
C GLY A 136 12.26 -5.98 20.17
N GLY A 137 11.13 -5.51 20.72
CA GLY A 137 11.00 -4.14 21.23
C GLY A 137 11.82 -3.88 22.51
N GLN A 138 11.98 -4.88 23.38
CA GLN A 138 12.77 -4.75 24.62
C GLN A 138 14.27 -4.69 24.35
N ARG A 139 14.79 -5.54 23.45
CA ARG A 139 16.22 -5.53 23.05
C ARG A 139 16.64 -4.20 22.41
N LEU A 140 15.75 -3.57 21.65
CA LEU A 140 15.97 -2.24 21.07
C LEU A 140 15.95 -1.12 22.14
N ARG A 141 15.11 -1.25 23.17
CA ARG A 141 15.06 -0.31 24.31
C ARG A 141 16.30 -0.43 25.18
N ASP A 142 16.76 -1.66 25.43
CA ASP A 142 17.95 -1.95 26.21
C ASP A 142 19.23 -1.51 25.48
N GLY A 143 19.32 -1.72 24.16
CA GLY A 143 20.45 -1.24 23.36
C GLY A 143 20.57 0.29 23.37
N LYS A 144 19.44 1.01 23.28
CA LYS A 144 19.43 2.48 23.39
C LYS A 144 19.85 2.95 24.79
N ASN A 145 19.35 2.32 25.84
CA ASN A 145 19.70 2.67 27.22
C ASN A 145 21.18 2.42 27.53
N ARG A 146 21.76 1.34 27.00
CA ARG A 146 23.21 1.06 27.13
C ARG A 146 24.07 2.12 26.44
N ALA A 147 23.71 2.52 25.22
CA ALA A 147 24.43 3.57 24.52
C ALA A 147 24.39 4.92 25.26
N VAL A 148 23.23 5.27 25.85
CA VAL A 148 23.09 6.48 26.67
C VAL A 148 23.93 6.39 27.94
N GLN A 149 23.93 5.25 28.63
CA GLN A 149 24.76 5.03 29.82
C GLN A 149 26.26 5.10 29.51
N GLN A 150 26.68 4.57 28.36
CA GLN A 150 28.07 4.58 27.95
C GLN A 150 28.55 6.01 27.64
N VAL A 151 27.72 6.81 26.97
CA VAL A 151 27.99 8.24 26.75
C VAL A 151 28.06 9.00 28.08
N ASP A 152 27.13 8.73 28.99
CA ASP A 152 27.08 9.39 30.31
C ASP A 152 28.28 9.01 31.20
N GLN A 153 28.78 7.77 31.09
CA GLN A 153 30.02 7.34 31.76
C GLN A 153 31.25 8.02 31.18
N THR A 154 31.38 8.06 29.85
CA THR A 154 32.51 8.73 29.18
C THR A 154 32.54 10.23 29.47
N GLN A 155 31.39 10.88 29.62
CA GLN A 155 31.34 12.30 30.01
C GLN A 155 31.76 12.56 31.46
N ARG A 156 31.51 11.61 32.37
CA ARG A 156 31.95 11.71 33.77
C ARG A 156 33.45 11.45 33.95
N GLU A 157 34.05 10.64 33.08
CA GLU A 157 35.50 10.41 33.08
C GLU A 157 36.31 11.59 32.51
N MET A 158 35.65 12.51 31.80
CA MET A 158 36.27 13.71 31.21
C MET A 158 36.15 14.98 32.08
N GLN A 159 35.57 14.88 33.29
CA GLN A 159 35.46 15.96 34.29
C GLN A 159 36.36 15.67 35.48
#